data_AF-A0A2V4NUP3-F1
#
_entry.id   AF-A0A2V4NUP3-F1
#
_cell.length_a   1.000
_cell.length_b   1.000
_cell.length_c   1.000
_cell.angle_alpha   90.00
_cell.angle_beta   90.00
_cell.angle_gamma   90.00
#
_symmetry.space_group_name_H-M   'P 1'
#
loop_
_entity.id
_entity.type
_entity.pdbx_description
1 polymer ?
#
loop_
_entity_poly.entity_id
_entity_poly.type
_entity_poly.pdbx_seq_one_letter_code
_entity_poly.pdbx_strand_id
1 'polypeptide(L)'
;MVNSCSTVLPMASGDKMEKARISAVFDYTTFLGASCAKKWTFSEAISSFAPVFGIVWFDAIKTGQSPQERLWDVALKELSTRSSDESNVITLVKLAKQEGIDELTLVMPYALDEQQLTTIQSKSAAHIESTNQEEFLIKL
;
A
#
# COMPACT_ATOMS: atom_id res chain seq x y z
N MET A 1 45.27 25.43 45.68
CA MET A 1 43.99 24.79 46.10
C MET A 1 42.89 25.67 45.54
N VAL A 2 42.10 25.33 44.53
CA VAL A 2 41.70 24.07 43.91
C VAL A 2 41.28 24.37 42.46
N ASN A 3 41.54 23.42 41.57
CA ASN A 3 41.03 23.38 40.19
C ASN A 3 39.50 23.32 40.18
N SER A 4 38.86 23.93 39.17
CA SER A 4 37.79 23.24 38.46
C SER A 4 37.61 23.81 37.06
N CYS A 5 38.22 23.13 36.10
CA CYS A 5 37.97 23.29 34.69
C CYS A 5 36.65 22.55 34.41
N SER A 6 35.55 23.27 34.19
CA SER A 6 34.28 22.67 33.82
C SER A 6 34.09 22.77 32.32
N THR A 7 34.63 21.78 31.60
CA THR A 7 34.37 21.55 30.18
C THR A 7 32.93 21.04 30.03
N VAL A 8 32.02 21.88 29.57
CA VAL A 8 30.71 21.46 29.08
C VAL A 8 30.85 21.01 27.63
N LEU A 9 30.67 19.70 27.39
CA LEU A 9 30.55 19.12 26.06
C LEU A 9 29.28 19.64 25.35
N PRO A 10 29.28 19.78 24.02
CA PRO A 10 28.06 19.99 23.28
C PRO A 10 27.27 18.68 23.18
N MET A 11 26.06 18.66 23.75
CA MET A 11 25.04 17.69 23.40
C MET A 11 24.27 18.23 22.19
N ALA A 12 24.45 17.58 21.04
CA ALA A 12 23.48 17.62 19.95
C ALA A 12 23.43 16.20 19.40
N SER A 13 22.68 15.36 20.11
CA SER A 13 22.18 14.09 19.63
C SER A 13 21.46 14.37 18.32
N GLY A 14 21.98 13.86 17.21
CA GLY A 14 21.28 13.90 15.94
C GLY A 14 19.98 13.13 16.10
N ASP A 15 18.88 13.86 16.23
CA ASP A 15 17.54 13.32 16.10
C ASP A 15 17.48 12.65 14.72
N LYS A 16 17.63 11.32 14.73
CA LYS A 16 17.28 10.50 13.59
C LYS A 16 15.79 10.72 13.42
N MET A 17 15.44 11.58 12.47
CA MET A 17 14.07 11.79 12.02
C MET A 17 13.56 10.42 11.60
N GLU A 18 12.86 9.74 12.51
CA GLU A 18 12.17 8.49 12.25
C GLU A 18 11.18 8.80 11.14
N LYS A 19 11.56 8.46 9.92
CA LYS A 19 10.74 8.67 8.74
C LYS A 19 9.45 7.92 9.02
N ALA A 20 8.33 8.64 9.16
CA ALA A 20 7.05 8.03 9.43
C ALA A 20 6.78 6.98 8.35
N ARG A 21 6.79 5.70 8.75
CA ARG A 21 6.59 4.59 7.83
C ARG A 21 5.15 4.61 7.36
N ILE A 22 4.95 4.62 6.05
CA ILE A 22 3.62 4.63 5.46
C ILE A 22 3.15 3.18 5.38
N SER A 23 2.15 2.84 6.20
CA SER A 23 1.51 1.52 6.19
C SER A 23 0.15 1.56 5.50
N ALA A 24 -0.20 0.50 4.77
CA ALA A 24 -1.53 0.32 4.19
C ALA A 24 -2.08 -1.08 4.49
N VAL A 25 -3.41 -1.18 4.59
CA VAL A 25 -4.11 -2.47 4.70
C VAL A 25 -4.87 -2.75 3.41
N PHE A 26 -4.77 -3.97 2.90
CA PHE A 26 -5.46 -4.40 1.69
C PHE A 26 -6.19 -5.73 1.93
N ASP A 27 -7.52 -5.68 1.93
CA ASP A 27 -8.38 -6.85 2.03
C ASP A 27 -8.72 -7.39 0.64
N TYR A 28 -8.15 -8.55 0.32
CA TYR A 28 -8.32 -9.22 -0.96
C TYR A 28 -9.73 -9.78 -1.14
N THR A 29 -10.45 -10.11 -0.08
CA THR A 29 -11.86 -10.52 -0.16
C THR A 29 -12.73 -9.36 -0.59
N THR A 30 -12.53 -8.20 0.05
CA THR A 30 -13.17 -6.95 -0.34
C THR A 30 -12.83 -6.62 -1.79
N PHE A 31 -11.61 -6.93 -2.25
CA PHE A 31 -11.23 -6.80 -3.66
C PHE A 31 -11.96 -7.69 -4.63
N LEU A 32 -12.07 -8.97 -4.34
CA LEU A 32 -12.81 -9.89 -5.19
C LEU A 32 -14.28 -9.47 -5.27
N GLY A 33 -14.87 -9.04 -4.15
CA GLY A 33 -16.22 -8.49 -4.10
C GLY A 33 -16.39 -7.24 -4.98
N ALA A 34 -15.51 -6.25 -4.80
CA ALA A 34 -15.51 -5.02 -5.57
C ALA A 34 -15.25 -5.25 -7.07
N SER A 35 -14.41 -6.23 -7.40
CA SER A 35 -14.07 -6.58 -8.79
C SER A 35 -15.18 -7.38 -9.49
N CYS A 36 -15.92 -8.22 -8.74
CA CYS A 36 -17.11 -8.94 -9.22
C CYS A 36 -18.31 -8.01 -9.37
N ALA A 37 -18.38 -6.93 -8.59
CA ALA A 37 -19.31 -5.82 -8.77
C ALA A 37 -18.94 -4.98 -10.02
N LYS A 38 -18.90 -5.63 -11.19
CA LYS A 38 -19.19 -5.07 -12.51
C LYS A 38 -18.56 -3.68 -12.72
N LYS A 39 -17.25 -3.64 -13.04
CA LYS A 39 -16.49 -2.49 -13.55
C LYS A 39 -17.44 -1.34 -13.95
N TRP A 40 -17.68 -0.38 -13.05
CA TRP A 40 -18.43 0.85 -13.29
C TRP A 40 -19.95 0.80 -13.59
N THR A 41 -20.82 0.38 -12.67
CA THR A 41 -22.12 1.10 -12.56
C THR A 41 -21.91 2.58 -12.18
N PHE A 42 -20.70 2.95 -11.75
CA PHE A 42 -20.31 4.32 -11.44
C PHE A 42 -19.64 5.10 -12.58
N SER A 43 -19.42 4.57 -13.80
CA SER A 43 -18.95 5.43 -14.92
C SER A 43 -20.11 6.25 -15.41
N GLU A 44 -21.29 5.62 -15.47
CA GLU A 44 -22.57 6.31 -15.64
C GLU A 44 -22.97 7.13 -14.40
N ALA A 45 -22.74 6.67 -13.16
CA ALA A 45 -23.18 7.44 -11.99
C ALA A 45 -22.27 8.64 -11.62
N ILE A 46 -20.95 8.59 -11.89
CA ILE A 46 -20.03 9.72 -11.67
C ILE A 46 -20.15 10.75 -12.81
N SER A 47 -20.44 10.33 -14.05
CA SER A 47 -20.73 11.27 -15.15
C SER A 47 -22.11 11.92 -15.04
N SER A 48 -23.09 11.26 -14.44
CA SER A 48 -24.44 11.82 -14.24
C SER A 48 -24.49 12.99 -13.23
N PHE A 49 -23.48 13.10 -12.36
CA PHE A 49 -23.33 14.21 -11.40
C PHE A 49 -22.04 15.01 -11.58
N ALA A 50 -21.31 14.84 -12.70
CA ALA A 50 -20.20 15.73 -13.02
C ALA A 50 -20.77 17.05 -13.56
N PRO A 51 -20.66 18.19 -12.85
CA PRO A 51 -20.83 19.47 -13.50
C PRO A 51 -19.76 19.57 -14.59
N VAL A 52 -20.06 20.23 -15.71
CA VAL A 52 -19.15 20.36 -16.88
C VAL A 52 -17.94 21.24 -16.50
N PHE A 53 -17.03 20.70 -15.69
CA PHE A 53 -15.78 21.34 -15.30
C PHE A 53 -14.66 20.29 -15.30
N GLY A 54 -13.70 20.53 -16.19
CA GLY A 54 -12.71 19.57 -16.65
C GLY A 54 -11.59 19.29 -15.66
N ILE A 55 -10.98 18.11 -15.85
CA ILE A 55 -9.61 17.63 -15.57
C ILE A 55 -8.97 17.98 -14.20
N VAL A 56 -9.09 19.21 -13.71
CA VAL A 56 -8.49 19.74 -12.48
C VAL A 56 -9.14 19.22 -11.19
N TRP A 57 -10.44 18.89 -11.18
CA TRP A 57 -11.08 18.32 -9.97
C TRP A 57 -10.58 16.90 -9.65
N PHE A 58 -10.33 16.07 -10.67
CA PHE A 58 -9.77 14.72 -10.47
C PHE A 58 -8.39 14.76 -9.82
N ASP A 59 -7.55 15.72 -10.19
CA ASP A 59 -6.24 15.87 -9.55
C ASP A 59 -6.34 16.46 -8.14
N ALA A 60 -7.34 17.30 -7.86
CA ALA A 60 -7.61 17.80 -6.51
C ALA A 60 -8.07 16.69 -5.54
N ILE A 61 -8.86 15.71 -6.01
CA ILE A 61 -9.19 14.51 -5.21
C ILE A 61 -7.93 13.68 -4.95
N LYS A 62 -7.06 13.47 -5.95
CA LYS A 62 -5.78 12.76 -5.77
C LYS A 62 -4.86 13.42 -4.75
N THR A 63 -4.87 14.75 -4.63
CA THR A 63 -4.01 15.47 -3.67
C THR A 63 -4.43 15.34 -2.20
N GLY A 64 -5.57 14.72 -1.89
CA GLY A 64 -6.05 14.46 -0.52
C GLY A 64 -6.24 12.98 -0.16
N GLN A 65 -6.07 12.05 -1.11
CA GLN A 65 -6.24 10.62 -0.87
C GLN A 65 -5.05 10.03 -0.09
N SER A 66 -5.37 9.21 0.91
CA SER A 66 -4.37 8.42 1.62
C SER A 66 -3.65 7.46 0.66
N PRO A 67 -2.38 7.10 0.93
CA PRO A 67 -1.66 6.11 0.12
C PRO A 67 -2.41 4.79 -0.05
N GLN A 68 -3.17 4.38 0.97
CA GLN A 68 -4.03 3.21 0.91
C GLN A 68 -5.16 3.37 -0.12
N GLU A 69 -5.87 4.51 -0.15
CA GLU A 69 -6.94 4.76 -1.12
C GLU A 69 -6.42 4.80 -2.56
N ARG A 70 -5.25 5.41 -2.78
CA ARG A 70 -4.62 5.44 -4.11
C ARG A 70 -4.18 4.05 -4.57
N LEU A 71 -3.55 3.28 -3.68
CA LEU A 71 -3.26 1.87 -3.93
C LEU A 71 -4.54 1.13 -4.31
N TRP A 72 -5.64 1.45 -3.63
CA TRP A 72 -6.91 0.80 -3.89
C TRP A 72 -7.45 1.10 -5.30
N ASP A 73 -7.48 2.37 -5.68
CA ASP A 73 -7.95 2.82 -6.99
C ASP A 73 -7.14 2.23 -8.15
N VAL A 74 -5.82 2.08 -7.97
CA VAL A 74 -4.94 1.51 -9.00
C VAL A 74 -5.08 -0.02 -9.05
N ALA A 75 -5.16 -0.69 -7.89
CA ALA A 75 -5.33 -2.14 -7.85
C ALA A 75 -6.65 -2.60 -8.50
N LEU A 76 -7.76 -1.86 -8.34
CA LEU A 76 -9.02 -2.18 -9.03
C LEU A 76 -8.94 -2.09 -10.56
N LYS A 77 -7.96 -1.35 -11.10
CA LYS A 77 -7.75 -1.19 -12.55
C LYS A 77 -6.78 -2.24 -13.11
N GLU A 78 -5.69 -2.49 -12.38
CA GLU A 78 -4.57 -3.31 -12.84
C GLU A 78 -4.69 -4.79 -12.44
N LEU A 79 -5.29 -5.10 -11.30
CA LEU A 79 -5.49 -6.49 -10.88
C LEU A 79 -6.64 -7.15 -11.64
N SER A 80 -6.55 -8.46 -11.83
CA SER A 80 -7.51 -9.24 -12.60
C SER A 80 -7.96 -10.46 -11.84
N THR A 81 -9.27 -10.60 -11.63
CA THR A 81 -9.87 -11.82 -11.04
C THR A 81 -9.73 -13.06 -11.93
N ARG A 82 -9.20 -12.91 -13.15
CA ARG A 82 -8.88 -14.01 -14.07
C ARG A 82 -7.40 -14.42 -14.03
N SER A 83 -6.55 -13.61 -13.42
CA SER A 83 -5.13 -13.93 -13.22
C SER A 83 -4.96 -14.79 -11.97
N SER A 84 -3.83 -15.50 -11.86
CA SER A 84 -3.51 -16.19 -10.62
C SER A 84 -3.30 -15.18 -9.49
N ASP A 85 -3.66 -15.59 -8.28
CA ASP A 85 -3.52 -14.73 -7.10
C ASP A 85 -2.05 -14.38 -6.82
N GLU A 86 -1.12 -15.29 -7.08
CA GLU A 86 0.32 -15.01 -7.12
C GLU A 86 0.64 -13.79 -8.01
N SER A 87 0.13 -13.78 -9.25
CA SER A 87 0.38 -12.69 -10.20
C SER A 87 -0.27 -11.37 -9.76
N ASN A 88 -1.46 -11.45 -9.18
CA ASN A 88 -2.15 -10.29 -8.64
C ASN A 88 -1.40 -9.71 -7.44
N VAL A 89 -0.94 -10.54 -6.49
CA VAL A 89 -0.19 -10.08 -5.33
C VAL A 89 1.16 -9.48 -5.76
N ILE A 90 1.87 -10.08 -6.71
CA ILE A 90 3.10 -9.47 -7.26
C ILE A 90 2.82 -8.08 -7.84
N THR A 91 1.72 -7.93 -8.57
CA THR A 91 1.31 -6.63 -9.13
C THR A 91 0.96 -5.66 -8.01
N LEU A 92 0.17 -6.09 -7.02
CA LEU A 92 -0.22 -5.29 -5.87
C LEU A 92 0.99 -4.76 -5.09
N VAL A 93 2.00 -5.60 -4.85
CA VAL A 93 3.25 -5.21 -4.18
C VAL A 93 4.00 -4.14 -4.98
N LYS A 94 4.02 -4.25 -6.32
CA LYS A 94 4.63 -3.22 -7.18
C LYS A 94 3.85 -1.90 -7.12
N LEU A 95 2.52 -1.95 -7.13
CA LEU A 95 1.67 -0.78 -7.00
C LEU A 95 1.88 -0.09 -5.65
N ALA A 96 1.99 -0.86 -4.56
CA ALA A 96 2.22 -0.30 -3.24
C ALA A 96 3.55 0.46 -3.15
N LYS A 97 4.62 -0.08 -3.77
CA LYS A 97 5.91 0.62 -3.91
C LYS A 97 5.78 1.93 -4.69
N GLN A 98 5.01 1.94 -5.77
CA GLN A 98 4.77 3.13 -6.58
C GLN A 98 4.01 4.22 -5.81
N GLU A 99 3.09 3.83 -4.93
CA GLU A 99 2.32 4.74 -4.08
C GLU A 99 3.08 5.23 -2.84
N GLY A 100 4.33 4.77 -2.65
CA GLY A 100 5.20 5.18 -1.55
C GLY A 100 4.85 4.51 -0.22
N ILE A 101 4.26 3.32 -0.26
CA ILE A 101 3.96 2.52 0.93
C ILE A 101 5.23 1.75 1.32
N ASP A 102 5.56 1.75 2.61
CA ASP A 102 6.70 1.03 3.18
C ASP A 102 6.30 -0.35 3.72
N GLU A 103 5.07 -0.45 4.26
CA GLU A 103 4.51 -1.70 4.82
C GLU A 103 3.07 -1.93 4.33
N LEU A 104 2.80 -3.13 3.81
CA LEU A 104 1.49 -3.52 3.33
C LEU A 104 0.99 -4.74 4.10
N THR A 105 -0.10 -4.58 4.85
CA THR A 105 -0.82 -5.69 5.45
C THR A 105 -1.82 -6.24 4.44
N LEU A 106 -1.59 -7.46 3.96
CA LEU A 106 -2.45 -8.16 3.02
C LEU A 106 -3.32 -9.18 3.77
N VAL A 107 -4.64 -9.06 3.64
CA VAL A 107 -5.61 -10.02 4.18
C VAL A 107 -6.18 -10.83 3.02
N MET A 108 -6.00 -12.15 3.03
CA MET A 108 -6.42 -13.07 1.98
C MET A 108 -7.63 -13.90 2.44
N PRO A 109 -8.59 -14.23 1.55
CA PRO A 109 -9.70 -15.14 1.87
C PRO A 109 -9.28 -16.61 2.07
N TYR A 110 -8.01 -16.92 1.86
CA TYR A 110 -7.40 -18.23 2.04
C TYR A 110 -5.89 -18.05 2.25
N ALA A 111 -5.24 -19.05 2.84
CA ALA A 111 -3.80 -19.05 3.03
C ALA A 111 -3.05 -19.18 1.69
N LEU A 112 -1.97 -18.41 1.52
CA LEU A 112 -1.00 -18.60 0.46
C LEU A 112 -0.05 -19.74 0.83
N ASP A 113 0.25 -20.62 -0.12
CA ASP A 113 1.23 -21.69 0.10
C ASP A 113 2.67 -21.15 0.09
N GLU A 114 3.62 -21.94 0.61
CA GLU A 114 5.03 -21.55 0.70
C GLU A 114 5.67 -21.27 -0.68
N GLN A 115 5.23 -21.98 -1.72
CA GLN A 115 5.74 -21.80 -3.08
C GLN A 115 5.27 -20.46 -3.66
N GLN A 116 4.01 -20.10 -3.44
CA GLN A 116 3.44 -18.81 -3.80
C GLN A 116 4.15 -17.68 -3.05
N LEU A 117 4.31 -17.79 -1.73
CA LEU A 117 5.02 -16.79 -0.91
C LEU A 117 6.45 -16.57 -1.42
N THR A 118 7.20 -17.65 -1.64
CA THR A 118 8.58 -17.60 -2.17
C THR A 118 8.62 -16.92 -3.54
N THR A 119 7.66 -17.24 -4.40
CA THR A 119 7.61 -16.68 -5.75
C THR A 119 7.26 -15.20 -5.74
N ILE A 120 6.31 -14.79 -4.88
CA ILE A 120 5.93 -13.39 -4.70
C ILE A 120 7.14 -12.60 -4.17
N GLN A 121 7.80 -13.06 -3.11
CA GLN A 121 8.98 -12.41 -2.55
C GLN A 121 10.10 -12.23 -3.59
N SER A 122 10.42 -13.31 -4.33
CA SER A 122 11.47 -13.30 -5.36
C SER A 122 11.17 -12.33 -6.51
N LYS A 123 9.94 -12.34 -7.03
CA LYS A 123 9.55 -11.51 -8.19
C LYS A 123 9.26 -10.05 -7.86
N SER A 124 9.00 -9.73 -6.59
CA SER A 124 8.65 -8.38 -6.14
C SER A 124 9.76 -7.67 -5.36
N ALA A 125 10.82 -8.40 -5.00
CA ALA A 125 11.90 -7.93 -4.13
C ALA A 125 11.33 -7.32 -2.83
N ALA A 126 10.35 -7.99 -2.22
CA ALA A 126 9.72 -7.61 -0.97
C ALA A 126 9.84 -8.78 0.02
N HIS A 127 9.85 -8.46 1.32
CA HIS A 127 9.84 -9.46 2.36
C HIS A 127 8.42 -9.66 2.88
N ILE A 128 7.97 -10.91 2.97
CA ILE A 128 6.63 -11.26 3.45
C ILE A 128 6.76 -12.05 4.73
N GLU A 129 6.13 -11.56 5.78
CA GLU A 129 6.00 -12.21 7.08
C GLU A 129 4.54 -12.62 7.27
N SER A 130 4.29 -13.90 7.52
CA SER A 130 2.93 -14.34 7.86
C SER A 130 2.64 -13.98 9.32
N THR A 131 1.72 -13.04 9.54
CA THR A 131 1.25 -12.67 10.88
C THR A 131 0.24 -13.70 11.40
N ASN A 132 -0.63 -14.19 10.51
CA ASN A 132 -1.58 -15.28 10.75
C ASN A 132 -1.76 -16.10 9.45
N GLN A 133 -2.64 -17.11 9.44
CA GLN A 133 -2.90 -17.96 8.28
C GLN A 133 -3.42 -17.18 7.06
N GLU A 134 -4.13 -16.07 7.30
CA GLU A 134 -4.80 -15.26 6.27
C GLU A 134 -4.28 -13.82 6.21
N GLU A 135 -3.34 -13.46 7.08
CA GLU A 135 -2.80 -12.10 7.18
C GLU A 135 -1.29 -12.09 7.02
N PHE A 136 -0.81 -11.30 6.06
CA PHE A 136 0.59 -11.21 5.68
C PHE A 136 1.07 -9.77 5.78
N LEU A 137 2.14 -9.54 6.52
CA LEU A 137 2.85 -8.26 6.56
C LEU A 137 3.94 -8.26 5.47
N ILE A 138 3.81 -7.36 4.51
CA ILE A 138 4.76 -7.21 3.41
C ILE A 138 5.58 -5.94 3.63
N LYS A 139 6.90 -6.10 3.80
CA LYS A 139 7.87 -5.01 3.89
C LYS A 139 8.44 -4.75 2.49
N LEU A 140 8.25 -3.52 1.98
CA LEU A 140 8.43 -3.14 0.59
C LEU A 140 9.83 -2.62 0.25
#